data_AF-A0A497L0A8-F1
#
_entry.id   AF-A0A497L0A8-F1
#
_cell.length_a   1.000
_cell.length_b   1.000
_cell.length_c   1.000
_cell.angle_alpha   90.00
_cell.angle_beta   90.00
_cell.angle_gamma   90.00
#
_symmetry.space_group_name_H-M   'P 1'
#
loop_
_entity.id
_entity.type
_entity.pdbx_description
1 polymer ?
#
loop_
_entity_poly.entity_id
_entity_poly.type
_entity_poly.pdbx_seq_one_letter_code
_entity_poly.pdbx_strand_id
1 'polypeptide(L)'
;MRRSLHRAVLYALLRELAEGAKTWTELHRAAIEAGGTSTTFRTVLRMAMEDGNIEHLGERRPYIITERGLKTLQYLEELLSQAPAESRNGLRHGILDRGIDEG
;
A
#
# COMPACT_ATOMS: atom_id res chain seq x y z
N MET A 1 -11.53 6.25 7.05
CA MET A 1 -11.47 5.56 5.74
C MET A 1 -10.63 6.28 4.68
N ARG A 2 -10.75 7.60 4.43
CA ARG A 2 -9.96 8.27 3.37
C ARG A 2 -8.43 8.20 3.55
N ARG A 3 -7.95 8.29 4.80
CA ARG A 3 -6.51 8.20 5.13
C ARG A 3 -5.91 6.83 4.83
N SER A 4 -6.65 5.75 5.04
CA SER A 4 -6.20 4.38 4.74
C SER A 4 -6.09 4.16 3.23
N LEU A 5 -7.05 4.65 2.44
CA LEU A 5 -6.99 4.55 0.98
C LEU A 5 -5.83 5.37 0.39
N HIS A 6 -5.62 6.61 0.85
CA HIS A 6 -4.49 7.42 0.38
C HIS A 6 -3.14 6.75 0.68
N ARG A 7 -3.02 6.12 1.86
CA ARG A 7 -1.83 5.38 2.24
C ARG A 7 -1.62 4.15 1.36
N ALA A 8 -2.67 3.39 1.08
CA ALA A 8 -2.59 2.22 0.18
C ALA A 8 -2.18 2.62 -1.24
N VAL A 9 -2.75 3.70 -1.77
CA VAL A 9 -2.38 4.24 -3.09
C VAL A 9 -0.93 4.75 -3.07
N LEU A 10 -0.52 5.50 -2.05
CA LEU A 10 0.87 5.98 -1.95
C LEU A 10 1.86 4.81 -1.93
N TYR A 11 1.58 3.79 -1.13
CA TYR A 11 2.39 2.57 -1.08
C TYR A 11 2.49 1.91 -2.47
N ALA A 12 1.38 1.75 -3.18
CA ALA A 12 1.38 1.18 -4.53
C ALA A 12 2.23 1.99 -5.51
N LEU A 13 2.12 3.33 -5.49
CA LEU A 13 2.92 4.20 -6.35
C LEU A 13 4.43 4.08 -6.06
N LEU A 14 4.82 4.14 -4.79
CA LEU A 14 6.22 4.07 -4.39
C LEU A 14 6.82 2.69 -4.68
N ARG A 15 6.05 1.63 -4.47
CA ARG A 15 6.49 0.26 -4.78
C ARG A 15 6.76 0.09 -6.28
N GLU A 16 5.86 0.54 -7.14
CA GLU A 16 6.08 0.52 -8.59
C GLU A 16 7.35 1.30 -8.95
N LEU A 17 7.51 2.52 -8.43
CA LEU A 17 8.67 3.36 -8.74
C LEU A 17 9.99 2.82 -8.20
N ALA A 18 9.97 1.96 -7.17
CA ALA A 18 11.16 1.29 -6.66
C ALA A 18 11.71 0.24 -7.65
N GLU A 19 10.88 -0.28 -8.57
CA GLU A 19 11.31 -1.19 -9.63
C GLU A 19 11.95 -0.46 -10.82
N GLY A 20 11.78 0.86 -10.88
CA GLY A 20 12.28 1.69 -11.96
C GLY A 20 11.32 2.83 -12.29
N ALA A 21 11.72 3.65 -13.25
CA ALA A 21 10.93 4.80 -13.64
C ALA A 21 9.61 4.37 -14.34
N LYS A 22 8.49 5.01 -13.99
CA LYS A 22 7.15 4.65 -14.49
C LYS A 22 6.44 5.80 -15.16
N THR A 23 5.62 5.51 -16.16
CA THR A 23 4.75 6.48 -16.82
C THR A 23 3.51 6.81 -15.98
N TRP A 24 2.82 7.90 -16.35
CA TRP A 24 1.51 8.24 -15.77
C TRP A 24 0.53 7.08 -15.80
N THR A 25 0.46 6.36 -16.93
CA THR A 25 -0.50 5.27 -17.15
C THR A 25 -0.22 4.08 -16.23
N GLU A 26 1.06 3.73 -16.04
CA GLU A 26 1.45 2.65 -15.12
C GLU A 26 1.12 2.99 -13.67
N LEU A 27 1.45 4.21 -13.24
CA LEU A 27 1.13 4.70 -11.90
C LEU A 27 -0.39 4.82 -11.67
N HIS A 28 -1.13 5.26 -12.68
CA HIS A 28 -2.59 5.32 -12.62
C HIS A 28 -3.18 3.92 -12.45
N ARG A 29 -2.70 2.93 -13.22
CA ARG A 29 -3.12 1.53 -13.09
C ARG A 29 -2.89 1.00 -11.67
N ALA A 30 -1.67 1.16 -11.14
CA ALA A 30 -1.33 0.71 -9.79
C ALA A 30 -2.24 1.35 -8.71
N ALA A 31 -2.59 2.63 -8.88
CA ALA A 31 -3.52 3.30 -7.98
C ALA A 31 -4.95 2.72 -8.06
N ILE A 32 -5.43 2.34 -9.24
CA ILE A 32 -6.75 1.69 -9.41
C ILE A 32 -6.74 0.29 -8.80
N GLU A 33 -5.68 -0.50 -9.00
CA GLU A 33 -5.52 -1.84 -8.42
C GLU A 33 -5.48 -1.79 -6.88
N ALA A 34 -4.93 -0.72 -6.31
CA ALA A 34 -4.98 -0.44 -4.88
C ALA A 34 -6.36 0.05 -4.36
N GLY A 35 -7.39 0.06 -5.21
CA GLY A 35 -8.75 0.51 -4.89
C GLY A 35 -8.98 2.02 -4.97
N GLY A 36 -8.03 2.77 -5.54
CA GLY A 36 -8.15 4.21 -5.75
C GLY A 36 -9.05 4.57 -6.93
N THR A 37 -9.43 5.84 -6.99
CA THR A 37 -10.06 6.45 -8.19
C THR A 37 -9.05 7.35 -8.91
N SER A 38 -9.36 7.79 -10.14
CA SER A 38 -8.54 8.79 -10.84
C SER A 38 -8.35 10.07 -10.02
N THR A 39 -9.35 10.49 -9.24
CA THR A 39 -9.27 11.65 -8.35
C THR A 39 -8.32 11.38 -7.18
N THR A 40 -8.41 10.19 -6.57
CA THR A 40 -7.50 9.77 -5.50
C THR A 40 -6.06 9.71 -6.00
N PHE A 41 -5.84 9.09 -7.17
CA PHE A 41 -4.54 9.02 -7.81
C PHE A 41 -3.92 10.40 -8.01
N ARG A 42 -4.63 11.34 -8.66
CA ARG A 42 -4.15 12.71 -8.88
C ARG A 42 -3.80 13.41 -7.58
N THR A 43 -4.62 13.23 -6.56
CA THR A 43 -4.40 13.82 -5.24
C THR A 43 -3.13 13.26 -4.59
N VAL A 44 -2.98 11.94 -4.56
CA VAL A 44 -1.84 11.27 -3.92
C VAL A 44 -0.55 11.51 -4.69
N LEU A 45 -0.57 11.46 -6.02
CA LEU A 45 0.59 11.74 -6.85
C LEU A 45 1.09 13.18 -6.63
N ARG A 46 0.17 14.16 -6.63
CA ARG A 46 0.53 15.56 -6.34
C ARG A 46 1.15 15.71 -4.95
N MET A 47 0.53 15.13 -3.92
CA MET A 47 1.06 15.17 -2.56
C MET A 47 2.45 14.52 -2.48
N ALA A 48 2.64 13.37 -3.13
CA ALA A 48 3.92 12.68 -3.15
C ALA A 48 5.02 13.50 -3.84
N MET A 49 4.68 14.28 -4.86
CA MET A 49 5.60 15.23 -5.49
C MET A 49 5.90 16.44 -4.59
N GLU A 50 4.87 17.04 -3.98
CA GLU A 50 5.01 18.16 -3.03
C GLU A 50 5.86 17.77 -1.81
N ASP A 51 5.71 16.55 -1.32
CA ASP A 51 6.50 15.99 -0.21
C ASP A 51 7.92 15.56 -0.64
N GLY A 52 8.24 15.60 -1.93
CA GLY A 52 9.53 15.20 -2.49
C GLY A 52 9.78 13.69 -2.46
N ASN A 53 8.73 12.86 -2.40
CA ASN A 53 8.85 11.40 -2.51
C ASN A 53 8.98 10.93 -3.96
N ILE A 54 8.39 11.68 -4.91
CA ILE A 54 8.36 11.38 -6.34
C ILE A 54 8.81 12.61 -7.12
N GLU A 55 9.60 12.41 -8.16
CA GLU A 55 9.96 13.45 -9.13
C GLU A 55 9.41 13.13 -10.51
N HIS A 56 9.04 14.17 -11.26
CA HIS A 56 8.67 14.07 -12.66
C HIS A 56 9.78 14.65 -13.53
N LEU A 57 10.40 13.82 -14.36
CA LEU A 57 11.58 14.20 -15.14
C LEU A 57 11.26 15.00 -16.44
N GLY A 58 10.00 15.43 -16.64
CA GLY A 58 9.57 16.29 -17.75
C GLY A 58 8.70 15.60 -18.80
N GLU A 59 8.27 16.33 -19.84
CA GLU A 59 7.18 15.97 -20.78
C GLU A 59 7.29 14.60 -21.48
N ARG A 60 8.49 14.01 -21.54
CA ARG A 60 8.75 12.70 -22.15
C ARG A 60 9.41 11.69 -21.23
N ARG A 61 9.67 12.09 -19.97
CA ARG A 61 10.41 11.24 -19.04
C ARG A 61 9.49 10.72 -17.93
N PRO A 62 9.69 9.47 -17.50
CA PRO A 62 8.89 8.86 -16.46
C PRO A 62 9.03 9.55 -15.09
N TYR A 63 8.08 9.27 -14.22
CA TYR A 63 8.17 9.54 -12.79
C TYR A 63 9.25 8.63 -12.18
N ILE A 64 9.97 9.15 -11.19
CA ILE A 64 10.97 8.40 -10.42
C ILE A 64 10.72 8.53 -8.93
N ILE A 65 11.14 7.52 -8.16
CA ILE A 65 11.19 7.61 -6.70
C ILE A 65 12.48 8.34 -6.28
N THR A 66 12.38 9.21 -5.29
CA THR A 66 13.55 9.88 -4.69
C THR A 66 14.10 9.06 -3.52
N GLU A 67 15.28 9.43 -3.00
CA GLU A 67 15.80 8.85 -1.76
C GLU A 67 14.82 8.99 -0.58
N ARG A 68 14.12 10.14 -0.50
CA ARG A 68 13.07 10.36 0.49
C ARG A 68 11.88 9.42 0.26
N GLY A 69 11.49 9.23 -0.99
CA GLY A 69 10.46 8.28 -1.37
C GLY A 69 10.79 6.84 -0.94
N LEU A 70 12.04 6.41 -1.09
CA LEU A 70 12.50 5.09 -0.63
C LEU A 70 12.39 4.93 0.89
N LYS A 71 12.78 5.96 1.66
CA LYS A 71 12.58 5.96 3.13
C LYS A 71 11.11 5.91 3.51
N THR A 72 10.26 6.63 2.79
CA THR A 72 8.81 6.59 2.98
C THR A 72 8.24 5.21 2.66
N LEU A 73 8.70 4.56 1.58
CA LEU A 73 8.30 3.20 1.23
C LEU A 73 8.65 2.21 2.35
N GLN A 74 9.91 2.24 2.82
CA GLN A 74 10.35 1.39 3.91
C GLN A 74 9.49 1.57 5.18
N TYR A 75 9.20 2.82 5.56
CA TYR A 75 8.33 3.10 6.70
C TYR A 75 6.91 2.52 6.52
N LEU A 76 6.37 2.57 5.30
CA LEU A 76 5.05 1.98 5.00
C LEU A 76 5.08 0.44 5.08
N GLU A 77 6.16 -0.20 4.65
CA GLU A 77 6.37 -1.65 4.77
C GLU A 77 6.49 -2.10 6.24
N GLU A 78 7.21 -1.33 7.05
CA GLU A 78 7.33 -1.56 8.50
C GLU A 78 5.95 -1.47 9.19
N LEU A 79 5.14 -0.47 8.84
CA LEU A 79 3.78 -0.35 9.37
C LEU A 79 2.87 -1.52 8.99
N LEU A 80 3.04 -2.09 7.79
CA LEU A 80 2.27 -3.24 7.33
C LEU A 80 2.70 -4.53 8.02
N SER A 81 3.99 -4.70 8.32
CA SER A 81 4.50 -5.87 9.04
C SER A 81 4.15 -5.87 10.54
N GLN A 82 3.89 -4.69 11.12
CA GLN A 82 3.43 -4.53 12.51
C GLN A 82 1.91 -4.67 12.69
N ALA A 83 1.14 -4.81 11.60
CA ALA A 83 -0.29 -5.07 11.72
C ALA A 83 -0.50 -6.44 12.40
N PRO A 84 -1.31 -6.53 13.49
CA PRO A 84 -1.48 -7.76 14.24
C PRO A 84 -1.93 -8.91 13.34
N ALA A 85 -1.29 -10.07 13.48
CA ALA A 85 -1.72 -11.34 12.89
C ALA A 85 -2.99 -11.91 13.55
N GLU A 86 -3.93 -11.05 13.95
CA GLU A 86 -5.21 -11.42 14.55
C GLU A 86 -6.19 -11.92 13.48
N SER A 87 -5.89 -13.07 12.87
CA SER A 87 -6.86 -13.93 12.17
C SER A 87 -6.29 -15.28 11.73
N ARG A 88 -5.20 -15.78 12.34
CA ARG A 88 -4.66 -17.11 11.98
C ARG A 88 -4.67 -18.18 13.06
N ASN A 89 -5.12 -17.87 14.29
CA ASN A 89 -5.02 -18.84 15.39
C ASN A 89 -6.27 -19.01 16.27
N GLY A 90 -7.46 -18.58 15.82
CA GLY A 90 -8.70 -18.64 16.61
C GLY A 90 -9.65 -19.82 16.36
N LEU A 91 -9.32 -20.75 15.46
CA LEU A 91 -10.23 -21.84 15.04
C LEU A 91 -9.63 -23.25 15.22
N ARG A 92 -8.68 -23.40 16.15
CA ARG A 92 -8.09 -24.69 16.50
C ARG A 92 -7.88 -24.86 18.01
N HIS A 93 -8.79 -24.40 18.86
CA HIS A 93 -8.83 -24.86 20.26
C HIS A 93 -10.22 -24.63 20.89
N GLY A 94 -10.80 -25.72 21.39
CA GLY A 94 -12.14 -25.80 21.99
C GLY A 94 -13.22 -25.93 20.90
N ILE A 95 -13.94 -27.04 20.73
CA ILE A 95 -14.65 -27.82 21.73
C ILE A 95 -14.72 -29.27 21.21
N LEU A 96 -13.97 -30.19 21.82
CA LEU A 96 -14.31 -31.61 21.90
C LEU A 96 -14.20 -31.98 23.37
N ASP A 97 -15.15 -31.52 24.16
CA ASP A 97 -15.42 -32.11 25.46
C ASP A 97 -16.91 -32.04 25.76
N ARG A 98 -17.60 -33.12 25.39
CA ARG A 98 -18.79 -33.62 26.06
C ARG A 98 -18.89 -35.09 25.73
N GLY A 99 -18.20 -35.88 26.53
CA GLY A 99 -18.70 -37.20 26.86
C GLY A 99 -20.08 -37.04 27.49
N ILE A 100 -21.08 -37.65 26.89
CA ILE A 100 -22.28 -38.08 27.59
C ILE A 100 -22.36 -39.57 27.31
N ASP A 101 -21.86 -40.33 28.28
CA ASP A 101 -22.21 -41.73 28.50
C ASP A 101 -22.68 -41.83 29.96
N GLU A 102 -23.39 -42.92 30.25
CA GLU A 102 -24.16 -43.25 31.47
C GLU A 102 -25.61 -42.74 31.42
N GLY A 103 -26.64 -43.57 31.58
CA GLY A 103 -26.75 -44.96 32.01
C GLY A 103 -28.19 -45.19 32.47
#